data_AF-A0A917QMZ3-F1
#
_entry.id   AF-A0A917QMZ3-F1
#
_cell.length_a   1.000
_cell.length_b   1.000
_cell.length_c   1.000
_cell.angle_alpha   90.00
_cell.angle_beta   90.00
_cell.angle_gamma   90.00
#
_symmetry.space_group_name_H-M   'P 1'
#
loop_
_entity.id
_entity.type
_entity.pdbx_description
1 polymer ?
#
loop_
_entity_poly.entity_id
_entity_poly.type
_entity_poly.pdbx_seq_one_letter_code
_entity_poly.pdbx_strand_id
1 'polypeptide(L)' 'MTESRYNGDRREIDMNDQVSPAQQAAHLRDMLTALIEAARQNIGHISDPKAQALFEVTAEVAGGLRNAYDDYANKAPAWR' A
#
# COMPACT_ATOMS: atom_id res chain seq x y z
N MET A 1 -27.27 20.94 -48.66
CA MET A 1 -27.34 19.53 -48.19
C MET A 1 -26.20 19.33 -47.21
N THR A 2 -26.43 19.74 -45.97
CA THR A 2 -25.48 19.66 -44.87
C THR A 2 -26.05 18.66 -43.86
N GLU A 3 -25.29 17.62 -43.58
CA GLU A 3 -24.94 17.17 -42.23
C GLU A 3 -24.17 15.86 -42.34
N SER A 4 -22.84 16.00 -42.33
CA SER A 4 -21.93 14.91 -42.02
C SER A 4 -22.10 14.60 -40.54
N ARG A 5 -22.88 13.55 -40.24
CA ARG A 5 -23.00 13.00 -38.90
C ARG A 5 -21.67 12.33 -38.55
N TYR A 6 -20.77 13.11 -37.95
CA TYR A 6 -19.67 12.57 -37.18
C TYR A 6 -20.28 11.80 -36.01
N ASN A 7 -20.44 10.49 -36.21
CA ASN A 7 -21.02 9.58 -35.23
C ASN A 7 -20.02 9.45 -34.07
N GLY A 8 -20.48 9.81 -32.87
CA GLY A 8 -19.67 9.90 -31.67
C GLY A 8 -19.29 8.54 -31.12
N ASP A 9 -18.23 7.94 -31.67
CA ASP A 9 -17.49 6.84 -31.03
C ASP A 9 -16.23 7.39 -30.34
N ARG A 10 -16.39 8.54 -29.65
CA ARG A 10 -15.52 8.83 -28.51
C ARG A 10 -16.03 7.92 -27.41
N ARG A 11 -15.45 6.72 -27.36
CA ARG A 11 -15.36 5.97 -26.11
C ARG A 11 -14.86 6.98 -25.08
N GLU A 12 -15.76 7.43 -24.22
CA GLU A 12 -15.42 7.97 -22.92
C GLU A 12 -14.55 6.88 -22.31
N ILE A 13 -13.23 7.05 -22.43
CA ILE A 13 -12.30 6.32 -21.59
C ILE A 13 -12.73 6.78 -20.21
N ASP A 14 -13.45 5.92 -19.50
CA ASP A 14 -13.91 6.14 -18.15
C ASP A 14 -12.66 6.42 -17.31
N MET A 15 -12.33 7.71 -17.20
CA MET A 15 -11.14 8.22 -16.53
C MET A 15 -11.41 8.27 -15.04
N ASN A 16 -11.96 7.16 -14.52
CA ASN A 16 -12.26 6.96 -13.13
C ASN A 16 -11.61 5.67 -12.62
N ASP A 17 -10.37 5.45 -13.05
CA ASP A 17 -9.38 4.51 -12.47
C ASP A 17 -8.96 4.97 -11.05
N GLN A 18 -9.90 5.50 -10.28
CA GLN A 18 -9.72 5.90 -8.90
C GLN A 18 -9.60 4.64 -8.06
N VAL A 19 -8.37 4.28 -7.73
CA VAL A 19 -8.04 3.18 -6.83
C VAL A 19 -8.85 3.35 -5.54
N SER A 20 -9.67 2.36 -5.22
CA SER A 20 -10.52 2.40 -4.02
C SER A 20 -9.67 2.52 -2.74
N PRO A 21 -10.22 3.09 -1.65
CA PRO A 21 -9.51 3.15 -0.37
C PRO A 21 -9.02 1.78 0.12
N ALA A 22 -9.78 0.71 -0.16
CA ALA A 22 -9.39 -0.66 0.17
C ALA A 22 -8.18 -1.14 -0.66
N GLN A 23 -8.12 -0.79 -1.95
CA GLN A 23 -6.97 -1.11 -2.80
C GLN A 23 -5.73 -0.29 -2.37
N GLN A 24 -5.89 0.99 -2.02
CA GLN A 24 -4.79 1.81 -1.47
C GLN A 24 -4.27 1.25 -0.15
N ALA A 25 -5.17 0.86 0.76
CA ALA A 25 -4.81 0.24 2.04
C ALA A 25 -4.06 -1.09 1.85
N ALA A 26 -4.51 -1.93 0.92
CA ALA A 26 -3.82 -3.18 0.59
C ALA A 26 -2.41 -2.93 0.03
N HIS A 27 -2.25 -1.95 -0.86
CA HIS A 27 -0.95 -1.59 -1.40
C HIS A 27 0.03 -1.12 -0.31
N LEU A 28 -0.44 -0.26 0.61
CA LEU A 28 0.38 0.21 1.74
C LEU A 28 0.76 -0.92 2.70
N ARG A 29 -0.15 -1.86 2.98
CA ARG A 29 0.14 -3.07 3.76
C ARG A 29 1.25 -3.90 3.11
N ASP A 30 1.21 -4.07 1.79
CA ASP A 30 2.21 -4.86 1.06
C ASP A 30 3.59 -4.17 1.09
N MET A 31 3.62 -2.84 0.95
CA MET A 31 4.85 -2.04 1.12
C MET A 31 5.43 -2.17 2.54
N LEU A 32 4.58 -2.13 3.57
CA LEU A 32 5.01 -2.33 4.96
C LEU A 32 5.57 -3.74 5.19
N THR A 33 4.97 -4.75 4.56
CA THR A 33 5.48 -6.13 4.62
C THR A 33 6.87 -6.23 4.03
N ALA A 34 7.09 -5.65 2.84
CA ALA A 34 8.40 -5.61 2.21
C ALA A 34 9.44 -4.85 3.06
N LEU A 35 9.05 -3.75 3.72
CA LEU A 35 9.92 -3.00 4.62
C LEU A 35 10.33 -3.84 5.85
N ILE A 36 9.40 -4.55 6.48
CA ILE A 36 9.68 -5.42 7.62
C ILE A 36 10.69 -6.50 7.24
N GLU A 37 10.48 -7.15 6.09
CA GLU A 37 11.37 -8.19 5.58
C GLU A 37 12.77 -7.64 5.30
N ALA A 38 12.86 -6.52 4.58
CA ALA A 38 14.13 -5.86 4.29
C ALA A 38 14.87 -5.44 5.57
N ALA A 39 14.17 -4.88 6.55
CA ALA A 39 14.77 -4.47 7.81
C ALA A 39 15.40 -5.65 8.56
N ARG A 40 14.67 -6.77 8.69
CA ARG A 40 15.15 -7.97 9.39
C ARG A 40 16.26 -8.71 8.64
N GLN A 41 16.20 -8.75 7.31
CA GLN A 41 17.26 -9.35 6.50
C GLN A 41 18.59 -8.61 6.69
N ASN A 42 18.57 -7.29 6.80
CA ASN A 42 19.78 -6.49 6.97
C ASN A 42 20.47 -6.70 8.33
N ILE A 43 19.74 -7.07 9.39
CA ILE A 43 20.31 -7.30 10.72
C ILE A 43 21.42 -8.37 10.69
N GLY A 44 21.23 -9.45 9.91
CA GLY A 44 22.21 -10.53 9.78
C GLY A 44 23.52 -10.14 9.07
N HIS A 45 23.53 -8.99 8.38
CA HIS A 45 24.68 -8.49 7.61
C HIS A 45 25.37 -7.29 8.25
N ILE A 46 24.79 -6.71 9.31
CA ILE A 46 25.28 -5.51 9.97
C ILE A 46 26.01 -5.90 11.25
N SER A 47 27.24 -5.42 11.43
CA SER A 47 28.02 -5.66 12.65
C SER A 47 27.86 -4.57 13.71
N ASP A 48 27.37 -3.38 13.35
CA ASP A 48 27.12 -2.29 14.30
C ASP A 48 25.85 -2.57 15.13
N PRO A 49 25.96 -2.76 16.46
CA PRO A 49 24.81 -3.07 17.32
C PRO A 49 23.75 -1.96 17.33
N LYS A 50 24.14 -0.69 17.17
CA LYS A 50 23.18 0.43 17.14
C LYS A 50 22.36 0.41 15.86
N ALA A 51 22.99 0.10 14.74
CA ALA A 51 22.29 -0.08 13.48
C ALA A 51 21.35 -1.28 13.56
N GLN A 52 21.79 -2.44 14.07
CA GLN A 52 20.90 -3.60 14.28
C GLN A 52 19.66 -3.24 15.09
N ALA A 53 19.82 -2.50 16.20
CA ALA A 53 18.71 -2.04 17.02
C ALA A 53 17.76 -1.11 16.25
N LEU A 54 18.28 -0.20 15.42
CA LEU A 54 17.46 0.67 14.56
C LEU A 54 16.63 -0.13 13.55
N PHE A 55 17.23 -1.15 12.94
CA PHE A 55 16.51 -2.01 11.97
C PHE A 55 15.42 -2.84 12.66
N GLU A 56 15.66 -3.36 13.87
CA GLU A 56 14.64 -4.10 14.61
C GLU A 56 13.48 -3.18 15.03
N VAL A 57 13.77 -1.98 15.55
CA VAL A 57 12.73 -0.99 15.89
C VAL A 57 11.92 -0.60 14.66
N THR A 58 12.58 -0.46 13.51
CA THR A 58 11.90 -0.19 12.23
C THR A 58 10.94 -1.32 11.88
N ALA A 59 11.37 -2.57 11.99
CA ALA A 59 10.54 -3.74 11.72
C ALA A 59 9.34 -3.84 12.68
N GLU A 60 9.54 -3.53 13.96
CA GLU A 60 8.48 -3.56 14.98
C GLU A 60 7.41 -2.48 14.72
N VAL A 61 7.83 -1.23 14.53
CA VAL A 61 6.89 -0.12 14.25
C VAL A 61 6.14 -0.35 12.93
N ALA A 62 6.83 -0.78 11.88
CA ALA A 62 6.18 -1.13 10.61
C ALA A 62 5.21 -2.31 10.77
N GLY A 63 5.52 -3.28 11.63
CA GLY A 63 4.62 -4.38 11.99
C GLY A 63 3.33 -3.91 12.66
N GLY A 64 3.42 -2.96 13.58
CA GLY A 64 2.26 -2.31 14.20
C GLY A 64 1.38 -1.59 13.17
N LEU A 65 2.00 -0.84 12.25
CA LEU A 65 1.27 -0.18 11.16
C LEU A 65 0.60 -1.20 10.23
N ARG A 66 1.31 -2.26 9.82
CA ARG A 66 0.75 -3.32 8.98
C ARG A 66 -0.50 -3.92 9.60
N ASN A 67 -0.45 -4.23 10.90
CA ASN A 67 -1.61 -4.75 11.63
C ASN A 67 -2.80 -3.77 11.61
N ALA A 68 -2.57 -2.46 11.72
CA ALA A 68 -3.65 -1.49 11.62
C ALA A 68 -4.33 -1.49 10.23
N TYR A 69 -3.57 -1.71 9.15
CA TYR A 69 -4.14 -1.89 7.81
C TYR A 69 -4.91 -3.21 7.68
N ASP A 70 -4.43 -4.29 8.31
CA ASP A 70 -5.17 -5.56 8.37
C ASP A 70 -6.50 -5.40 9.14
N ASP A 71 -6.48 -4.69 10.28
CA ASP A 71 -7.67 -4.40 11.07
C ASP A 71 -8.69 -3.55 10.31
N TYR A 72 -8.21 -2.56 9.54
CA TYR A 72 -9.04 -1.77 8.64
C TYR A 72 -9.70 -2.66 7.56
N ALA A 73 -8.92 -3.53 6.91
CA ALA A 73 -9.43 -4.44 5.88
C ALA A 73 -10.49 -5.41 6.44
N ASN A 74 -10.31 -5.86 7.69
CA ASN A 74 -11.21 -6.77 8.38
C ASN A 74 -12.43 -6.09 9.02
N LYS A 75 -12.59 -4.76 8.86
CA LYS A 75 -13.66 -3.96 9.49
C LYS A 75 -13.76 -4.25 10.99
N ALA A 76 -12.63 -4.25 11.68
CA ALA A 76 -12.60 -4.38 13.14
C ALA A 76 -13.47 -3.27 13.78
N PRO A 77 -13.96 -3.44 15.02
CA PRO A 77 -14.92 -2.51 15.62
C PRO A 77 -14.53 -1.03 15.60
N ALA A 78 -13.23 -0.70 15.62
CA ALA A 78 -12.73 0.66 15.52
C ALA A 78 -12.86 1.30 14.12
N TRP A 79 -13.17 0.51 13.08
CA TRP A 79 -13.17 0.88 11.66
C TRP A 79 -14.50 0.60 10.96
N ARG A 80 -15.58 0.40 11.74
CA ARG A 80 -16.95 0.19 11.23
C ARG A 80 -17.73 1.48 11.09
#